data_AF-A0A351FNY2-F1
#
_entry.id   AF-A0A351FNY2-F1
#
_cell.length_a   1.000
_cell.length_b   1.000
_cell.length_c   1.000
_cell.angle_alpha   90.00
_cell.angle_beta   90.00
_cell.angle_gamma   90.00
#
_symmetry.space_group_name_H-M   'P 1'
#
loop_
_entity.id
_entity.type
_entity.pdbx_description
1 polymer ?
#
loop_
_entity_poly.entity_id
_entity_poly.type
_entity_poly.pdbx_seq_one_letter_code
_entity_poly.pdbx_strand_id
1 'polypeptide(L)'
;MSENQPAVDTAATRKLGEAREKIMSQLSQVIVGQQHVIEELLISMFSRGHCLLEGVPGLAKTLMISTLARTLDLQFNRIQFTPDLMP
;
A
#
# COMPACT_ATOMS: atom_id res chain seq x y z
N MET A 1 7.87 39.58 18.60
CA MET A 1 8.52 38.88 17.47
C MET A 1 7.97 37.47 17.48
N SER A 2 7.08 37.18 16.54
CA SER A 2 6.30 35.95 16.46
C SER A 2 6.84 35.13 15.29
N GLU A 3 7.39 33.95 15.56
CA GLU A 3 7.74 32.96 14.52
C GLU A 3 7.03 31.63 14.83
N ASN A 4 5.78 31.58 14.35
CA ASN A 4 5.15 30.48 13.62
C ASN A 4 5.65 29.04 13.89
N GLN A 5 5.07 28.38 14.90
CA GLN A 5 5.06 26.91 15.00
C GLN A 5 4.18 26.34 13.88
N PRO A 6 4.58 25.29 13.12
CA PRO A 6 3.72 24.70 12.11
C PRO A 6 2.59 23.95 12.81
N ALA A 7 1.40 24.55 12.86
CA ALA A 7 0.19 23.85 13.25
C ALA A 7 -0.09 22.77 12.20
N VAL A 8 0.27 21.52 12.50
CA VAL A 8 -0.14 20.35 11.71
C VAL A 8 -1.65 20.41 11.54
N ASP A 9 -2.11 20.52 10.30
CA ASP A 9 -3.53 20.66 9.98
C ASP A 9 -4.31 19.42 10.47
N THR A 10 -4.96 19.58 11.63
CA THR A 10 -5.72 18.53 12.32
C THR A 10 -6.85 17.98 11.44
N ALA A 11 -7.41 18.80 10.55
CA ALA A 11 -8.47 18.38 9.64
C ALA A 11 -7.93 17.48 8.51
N ALA A 12 -6.78 17.83 7.93
CA ALA A 12 -6.12 17.01 6.91
C ALA A 12 -5.68 15.64 7.48
N THR A 13 -5.13 15.64 8.70
CA THR A 13 -4.69 14.42 9.38
C THR A 13 -5.86 13.47 9.63
N ARG A 14 -7.02 13.99 10.04
CA ARG A 14 -8.24 13.18 10.24
C ARG A 14 -8.72 12.55 8.93
N LYS A 15 -8.79 13.33 7.85
CA LYS A 15 -9.20 12.82 6.52
C LYS A 15 -8.31 11.68 6.05
N LEU A 16 -7.00 11.77 6.29
CA LEU A 16 -6.06 10.71 5.94
C LEU A 16 -6.32 9.43 6.75
N GLY A 17 -6.59 9.56 8.05
CA GLY A 17 -6.95 8.43 8.91
C GLY A 17 -8.22 7.72 8.42
N GLU A 18 -9.28 8.47 8.13
CA GLU A 18 -10.54 7.93 7.59
C GLU A 18 -10.34 7.25 6.23
N ALA A 19 -9.53 7.83 5.35
CA ALA A 19 -9.20 7.23 4.05
C ALA A 19 -8.44 5.90 4.23
N ARG A 20 -7.44 5.88 5.12
CA ARG A 20 -6.68 4.66 5.46
C ARG A 20 -7.61 3.56 5.97
N GLU A 21 -8.51 3.87 6.88
CA GLU A 21 -9.47 2.90 7.43
C GLU A 21 -10.39 2.33 6.34
N LYS A 22 -10.91 3.18 5.45
CA LYS A 22 -11.71 2.73 4.30
C LYS A 22 -10.93 1.77 3.41
N ILE A 23 -9.69 2.12 3.05
CA ILE A 23 -8.83 1.26 2.22
C ILE A 23 -8.59 -0.09 2.90
N MET A 24 -8.23 -0.08 4.19
CA MET A 24 -8.01 -1.30 4.97
C MET A 24 -9.26 -2.19 5.03
N SER A 25 -10.44 -1.60 5.22
CA SER A 25 -11.71 -2.33 5.29
C SER A 25 -12.08 -3.03 3.98
N GLN A 26 -11.73 -2.43 2.83
CA GLN A 26 -11.96 -3.00 1.51
C GLN A 26 -10.98 -4.13 1.24
N LEU A 27 -9.70 -3.95 1.59
CA LEU A 27 -8.67 -4.96 1.40
C LEU A 27 -8.93 -6.20 2.27
N SER A 28 -9.42 -6.03 3.49
CA SER A 28 -9.73 -7.14 4.39
C SER A 28 -10.86 -8.04 3.92
N GLN A 29 -11.69 -7.62 2.95
CA GLN A 29 -12.72 -8.48 2.36
C GLN A 29 -12.12 -9.58 1.46
N VAL A 30 -10.93 -9.35 0.91
CA VAL A 30 -10.26 -10.25 -0.04
C VAL A 30 -9.01 -10.86 0.56
N ILE A 31 -8.28 -10.09 1.38
CA ILE A 31 -7.00 -10.48 1.95
C ILE A 31 -7.17 -10.73 3.45
N VAL A 32 -6.99 -11.99 3.86
CA VAL A 32 -7.13 -12.42 5.25
C VAL A 32 -5.76 -12.64 5.89
N GLY A 33 -5.57 -12.14 7.11
CA GLY A 33 -4.38 -12.40 7.93
C GLY A 33 -3.10 -11.70 7.49
N GLN A 34 -3.17 -10.67 6.63
CA GLN A 34 -2.01 -9.93 6.12
C GLN A 34 -2.10 -8.42 6.38
N GLN A 35 -2.80 -8.01 7.46
CA GLN A 35 -3.01 -6.60 7.80
C GLN A 35 -1.70 -5.82 7.92
N HIS A 36 -0.68 -6.41 8.55
CA HIS A 36 0.61 -5.76 8.73
C HIS A 36 1.34 -5.48 7.40
N VAL A 37 1.37 -6.46 6.50
CA VAL A 37 2.00 -6.31 5.16
C VAL A 37 1.27 -5.23 4.35
N ILE A 38 -0.06 -5.18 4.42
CA ILE A 38 -0.84 -4.14 3.76
C ILE A 38 -0.49 -2.75 4.31
N GLU A 39 -0.29 -2.62 5.61
CA GLU A 39 0.10 -1.37 6.24
C GLU A 39 1.46 -0.89 5.74
N GLU A 40 2.46 -1.77 5.70
CA GLU A 40 3.79 -1.45 5.17
C GLU A 40 3.75 -1.07 3.68
N LEU A 41 2.91 -1.75 2.88
CA LEU A 41 2.70 -1.41 1.47
C LEU A 41 2.13 0.01 1.31
N LEU A 42 1.14 0.37 2.12
CA LEU A 42 0.56 1.72 2.09
C LEU A 42 1.59 2.77 2.52
N ILE A 43 2.35 2.51 3.58
CA ILE A 43 3.42 3.40 4.06
C ILE A 43 4.45 3.63 2.95
N SER A 44 4.94 2.56 2.34
CA SER A 44 5.91 2.65 1.24
C SER A 44 5.35 3.42 0.06
N MET A 45 4.13 3.10 -0.38
CA MET A 45 3.48 3.78 -1.51
C MET A 45 3.29 5.29 -1.27
N PHE A 46 2.79 5.68 -0.09
CA PHE A 46 2.63 7.09 0.26
C PHE A 46 3.98 7.82 0.39
N SER A 47 5.02 7.09 0.77
CA SER A 47 6.40 7.59 0.82
C SER A 47 7.11 7.55 -0.54
N ARG A 48 6.43 7.11 -1.62
CA ARG A 48 7.00 6.89 -2.96
C ARG A 48 8.19 5.91 -2.96
N GLY A 49 8.18 4.95 -2.05
CA GLY A 49 9.16 3.87 -1.95
C GLY A 49 8.84 2.66 -2.84
N HIS A 50 9.70 1.66 -2.75
CA HIS A 50 9.53 0.36 -3.39
C HIS A 50 9.57 -0.74 -2.33
N CYS A 51 8.78 -1.80 -2.52
CA CYS A 51 8.72 -2.95 -1.61
C CYS A 51 9.18 -4.23 -2.31
N LEU A 52 9.88 -5.08 -1.56
CA LEU A 52 10.14 -6.47 -1.94
C LEU A 52 9.28 -7.38 -1.08
N LEU A 53 8.43 -8.21 -1.71
CA LEU A 53 7.55 -9.14 -1.02
C LEU A 53 8.13 -10.56 -1.02
N GLU A 54 8.86 -10.91 0.03
CA GLU A 54 9.44 -12.24 0.23
C GLU A 54 8.49 -13.19 0.99
N GLY A 55 8.68 -14.51 0.86
CA GLY A 55 7.78 -15.54 1.42
C GLY A 55 7.33 -16.60 0.42
N VAL A 56 6.74 -17.66 0.93
CA VAL A 56 6.44 -18.89 0.19
C VAL A 56 5.37 -18.71 -0.91
N PRO A 57 5.37 -19.55 -1.95
CA PRO A 57 4.33 -19.56 -2.97
C PRO A 57 2.93 -19.75 -2.36
N GLY A 58 1.92 -19.12 -2.95
CA GLY A 58 0.52 -19.29 -2.53
C GLY A 58 0.02 -18.31 -1.46
N LEU A 59 0.87 -17.43 -0.91
CA LEU A 59 0.46 -16.41 0.08
C LEU A 59 -0.21 -15.18 -0.53
N ALA A 60 -0.97 -15.36 -1.61
CA ALA A 60 -1.79 -14.31 -2.22
C ALA A 60 -1.03 -13.00 -2.57
N LYS A 61 0.29 -13.01 -2.76
CA LYS A 61 1.10 -11.80 -3.03
C LYS A 61 0.60 -11.01 -4.23
N THR A 62 0.43 -11.69 -5.36
CA THR A 62 -0.12 -11.09 -6.58
C THR A 62 -1.54 -10.58 -6.36
N LEU A 63 -2.37 -11.35 -5.64
CA LEU A 63 -3.74 -10.95 -5.33
C LEU A 63 -3.74 -9.67 -4.50
N MET A 64 -2.94 -9.61 -3.44
CA MET A 64 -2.78 -8.45 -2.55
C MET A 64 -2.44 -7.17 -3.32
N ILE A 65 -1.39 -7.19 -4.16
CA ILE A 65 -0.99 -6.00 -4.93
C ILE A 65 -2.08 -5.64 -5.95
N SER A 66 -2.67 -6.62 -6.63
CA SER A 66 -3.72 -6.37 -7.61
C SER A 66 -5.01 -5.83 -6.98
N THR A 67 -5.33 -6.24 -5.76
CA THR A 67 -6.50 -5.76 -5.01
C THR A 67 -6.23 -4.36 -4.50
N LEU A 68 -5.03 -4.08 -3.97
CA LEU A 68 -4.61 -2.75 -3.56
C LEU A 68 -4.72 -1.74 -4.72
N ALA A 69 -4.20 -2.10 -5.89
CA ALA A 69 -4.31 -1.26 -7.07
C ALA A 69 -5.77 -0.99 -7.47
N ARG A 70 -6.62 -2.01 -7.46
CA ARG A 70 -8.07 -1.86 -7.75
C ARG A 70 -8.80 -0.99 -6.71
N THR A 71 -8.50 -1.15 -5.42
CA THR A 71 -9.11 -0.36 -4.35
C THR A 71 -8.75 1.13 -4.45
N LEU A 72 -7.58 1.44 -5.00
CA LEU A 72 -7.05 2.79 -5.13
C LEU A 72 -7.19 3.38 -6.54
N ASP A 73 -7.84 2.66 -7.46
CA ASP A 73 -7.96 3.04 -8.87
C ASP A 73 -6.59 3.31 -9.55
N LEU A 74 -5.61 2.45 -9.25
CA LEU A 74 -4.26 2.52 -9.79
C LEU A 74 -4.07 1.53 -10.94
N GLN A 75 -3.12 1.85 -11.84
CA GLN A 75 -2.67 0.91 -12.85
C GLN A 75 -1.82 -0.20 -12.22
N PHE A 76 -2.15 -1.45 -12.55
CA PHE A 76 -1.38 -2.62 -12.12
C PHE A 76 -0.72 -3.28 -13.32
N ASN A 77 0.62 -3.34 -13.30
CA ASN A 77 1.42 -4.02 -14.31
C ASN A 77 2.22 -5.14 -13.64
N ARG A 78 2.16 -6.34 -14.22
CA ARG A 78 2.92 -7.51 -13.76
C ARG A 78 3.98 -7.88 -14.80
N ILE A 79 5.24 -7.82 -14.41
CA ILE A 79 6.36 -8.29 -15.23
C ILE A 79 6.86 -9.60 -14.61
N GLN A 80 6.82 -10.69 -15.38
CA GLN A 80 7.41 -11.95 -14.96
C GLN A 80 8.87 -11.97 -15.36
N PHE A 81 9.76 -12.05 -14.37
CA PHE A 81 11.16 -12.36 -14.65
C PHE A 81 11.24 -13.81 -15.11
N THR A 82 11.65 -14.02 -16.35
CA THR A 82 12.05 -15.32 -16.89
C THR A 82 13.57 -15.39 -16.91
N PRO A 83 14.16 -16.59 -16.74
CA PRO A 83 15.62 -16.74 -16.77
C PRO A 83 16.25 -16.34 -18.12
N ASP A 84 15.46 -16.23 -19.19
CA ASP A 84 15.88 -15.82 -20.52
C ASP A 84 16.24 -14.32 -20.64
N LEU A 85 15.89 -13.49 -19.65
CA LEU A 85 16.20 -12.04 -19.61
C LEU A 85 17.54 -11.73 -18.92
N MET A 86 18.49 -12.65 -19.05
CA MET A 86 19.89 -12.49 -18.64
C MET A 86 20.73 -12.26 -19.91
N PRO A 87 21.56 -11.21 -20.02
CA PRO A 87 22.68 -11.24 -20.95
C PRO A 87 23.68 -12.34 -20.57
#